data_AF-A0A1X9PTT8-F1
#
_entry.id   AF-A0A1X9PTT8-F1
#
_cell.length_a   1.000
_cell.length_b   1.000
_cell.length_c   1.000
_cell.angle_alpha   90.00
_cell.angle_beta   90.00
_cell.angle_gamma   90.00
#
_symmetry.space_group_name_H-M   'P 1'
#
loop_
_entity.id
_entity.type
_entity.pdbx_description
1 polymer ?
#
loop_
_entity_poly.entity_id
_entity_poly.type
_entity_poly.pdbx_seq_one_letter_code
_entity_poly.pdbx_strand_id
1 'polypeptide(L)'
;MINLLISLSLESSYLNAEGGLFDFNATLPLMAIQILCIMVILNTVFYKPIAKVLNDRDKYVRSSLELASKNLQKSEELTQLYETNLMKARQEAQLIISISKKEAQDKVAQEIQEAQSKIAVVVMDTSRQLNQQQEQALKQLETQVEVELIRYKLLSI
;
A
#
# COMPACT_ATOMS: atom_id res chain seq x y z
N MET A 1 -108.90 32.75 15.41
CA MET A 1 -108.00 33.87 15.05
C MET A 1 -106.83 33.98 16.03
N ILE A 2 -106.08 32.89 16.27
CA ILE A 2 -104.93 32.88 17.19
C ILE A 2 -103.65 32.44 16.45
N ASN A 3 -103.76 31.62 15.40
CA ASN A 3 -102.61 31.19 14.59
C ASN A 3 -102.01 32.29 13.68
N LEU A 4 -102.75 33.34 13.33
CA LEU A 4 -102.23 34.43 12.48
C LEU A 4 -101.31 35.39 13.26
N LEU A 5 -101.51 35.50 14.58
CA LEU A 5 -100.69 36.34 15.46
C LEU A 5 -99.37 35.66 15.84
N ILE A 6 -99.38 34.32 15.97
CA ILE A 6 -98.18 33.54 16.29
C ILE A 6 -97.19 33.53 15.12
N SER A 7 -97.66 33.47 13.87
CA SER A 7 -96.80 33.61 12.69
C SER A 7 -96.18 35.02 12.59
N LEU A 8 -96.91 36.07 13.00
CA LEU A 8 -96.43 37.46 12.92
C LEU A 8 -95.38 37.78 13.99
N SER A 9 -95.44 37.14 15.16
CA SER A 9 -94.48 37.35 16.26
C SER A 9 -93.15 36.61 16.08
N LEU A 10 -93.12 35.57 15.23
CA LEU A 10 -91.90 34.82 14.93
C LEU A 10 -91.05 35.59 13.89
N GLU A 11 -91.68 36.17 12.87
CA GLU A 11 -91.03 36.95 11.80
C GLU A 11 -90.18 38.15 12.29
N SER A 12 -90.60 38.80 13.38
CA SER A 12 -89.95 40.03 13.89
C SER A 12 -88.62 39.81 14.61
N SER A 13 -88.22 38.57 14.86
CA SER A 13 -87.00 38.25 15.62
C SER A 13 -85.78 37.88 14.75
N TYR A 14 -85.92 37.89 13.42
CA TYR A 14 -84.83 37.65 12.46
C TYR A 14 -84.31 38.94 11.80
N LEU A 15 -84.99 40.06 12.03
CA LEU A 15 -84.64 41.38 11.49
C LEU A 15 -83.80 42.13 12.52
N ASN A 16 -82.48 41.88 12.52
CA ASN A 16 -81.39 42.82 12.83
C ASN A 16 -80.09 42.04 13.10
N ALA A 17 -79.44 41.62 12.02
CA ALA A 17 -78.00 41.41 12.01
C ALA A 17 -77.53 41.80 10.61
N GLU A 18 -77.40 43.11 10.36
CA GLU A 18 -76.56 43.58 9.27
C GLU A 18 -75.14 43.11 9.58
N GLY A 19 -74.78 41.93 9.04
CA GLY A 19 -73.42 41.41 9.11
C GLY A 19 -72.51 42.29 8.26
N GLY A 20 -71.88 43.28 8.87
CA GLY A 20 -70.89 44.13 8.23
C GLY A 20 -69.57 43.38 8.03
N LEU A 21 -68.88 43.62 6.91
CA LEU A 21 -67.54 43.07 6.66
C LEU A 21 -66.52 43.45 7.76
N PHE A 22 -66.83 44.47 8.56
CA PHE A 22 -66.03 44.97 9.68
C PHE A 22 -66.66 44.70 11.05
N ASP A 23 -67.41 43.61 11.19
CA ASP A 23 -67.95 43.21 12.49
C ASP A 23 -66.86 42.56 13.36
N PHE A 24 -66.30 43.35 14.27
CA PHE A 24 -65.32 42.91 15.28
C PHE A 24 -66.01 42.10 16.38
N ASN A 25 -66.43 40.90 16.02
CA ASN A 25 -67.13 39.97 16.90
C ASN A 25 -66.17 38.99 17.59
N ALA A 26 -66.71 38.20 18.53
CA ALA A 26 -65.97 37.15 19.25
C ALA A 26 -65.34 36.08 18.33
N THR A 27 -65.69 36.05 17.04
CA THR A 27 -65.08 35.21 16.01
C THR A 27 -63.60 35.52 15.78
N LEU A 28 -63.17 36.77 15.94
CA LEU A 28 -61.77 37.17 15.76
C LEU A 28 -60.85 36.59 16.84
N PRO A 29 -61.13 36.76 18.15
CA PRO A 29 -60.39 36.05 19.20
C PRO A 29 -60.43 34.53 19.05
N LEU A 30 -61.58 33.96 18.70
CA LEU A 30 -61.72 32.51 18.48
C LEU A 30 -60.81 32.02 17.35
N MET A 31 -60.76 32.75 16.23
CA MET A 31 -59.89 32.44 15.09
C MET A 31 -58.40 32.58 15.48
N ALA A 32 -58.04 33.60 16.26
CA ALA A 32 -56.68 33.77 16.75
C ALA A 32 -56.23 32.60 17.63
N ILE A 33 -57.11 32.14 18.54
CA ILE A 33 -56.86 30.94 19.36
C ILE A 33 -56.72 29.70 18.48
N GLN A 34 -57.59 29.55 17.47
CA GLN A 34 -57.52 28.43 16.52
C GLN A 34 -56.18 28.40 15.77
N ILE A 35 -55.72 29.53 15.24
CA ILE A 35 -54.42 29.64 14.54
C ILE A 35 -53.28 29.27 15.50
N LEU A 36 -53.32 29.74 16.75
CA LEU A 36 -52.31 29.43 17.76
C LEU A 36 -52.31 27.93 18.11
N CYS A 37 -53.47 27.32 18.29
CA CYS A 37 -53.60 25.88 18.51
C CYS A 37 -53.01 25.08 17.34
N ILE A 38 -53.37 25.43 16.10
CA ILE A 38 -52.83 24.76 14.91
C ILE A 38 -51.31 24.95 14.81
N MET A 39 -50.79 26.15 15.11
CA MET A 39 -49.35 26.44 15.08
C MET A 39 -48.58 25.51 16.03
N VAL A 40 -49.08 25.32 17.26
CA VAL A 40 -48.46 24.43 18.24
C VAL A 40 -48.49 22.97 17.78
N ILE A 41 -49.62 22.50 17.24
CA ILE A 41 -49.75 21.14 16.72
C ILE A 41 -48.81 20.92 15.53
N LEU A 42 -48.76 21.87 14.59
CA LEU A 42 -47.95 21.75 13.39
C LEU A 42 -46.44 21.81 13.71
N ASN A 43 -46.05 22.60 14.72
CA ASN A 43 -44.67 22.63 15.21
C ASN A 43 -44.19 21.24 15.64
N THR A 44 -45.02 20.50 16.37
CA THR A 44 -44.64 19.18 16.86
C THR A 44 -44.78 18.09 15.80
N VAL A 45 -45.83 18.13 14.99
CA VAL A 45 -46.16 17.08 14.00
C VAL A 45 -45.37 17.21 12.70
N PHE A 46 -45.01 18.44 12.28
CA PHE A 46 -44.42 18.67 10.96
C PHE A 46 -43.03 19.31 11.03
N TYR A 47 -42.91 20.48 11.67
CA TYR A 47 -41.64 21.23 11.64
C TYR A 47 -40.50 20.52 12.36
N LYS A 48 -40.74 19.98 13.58
CA LYS A 48 -39.74 19.20 14.32
C LYS A 48 -39.21 17.97 13.57
N PRO A 49 -40.06 17.05 13.05
CA PRO A 49 -39.56 15.87 12.35
C PRO A 49 -38.81 16.23 11.06
N ILE A 50 -39.25 17.25 10.32
CA ILE A 50 -38.54 17.70 9.11
C ILE A 50 -37.17 18.28 9.46
N ALA A 51 -37.09 19.14 10.48
CA ALA A 51 -35.82 19.67 10.95
C ALA A 51 -34.87 18.56 11.43
N LYS A 52 -35.39 17.52 12.08
CA LYS A 52 -34.61 16.35 12.47
C LYS A 52 -34.04 15.62 11.26
N VAL A 53 -34.85 15.31 10.25
CA VAL A 53 -34.39 14.63 9.03
C VAL A 53 -33.33 15.46 8.30
N LEU A 54 -33.52 16.78 8.22
CA LEU A 54 -32.54 17.65 7.56
C LEU A 54 -31.20 17.64 8.31
N ASN A 55 -31.23 17.76 9.64
CA ASN A 55 -30.04 17.66 10.48
C ASN A 55 -29.36 16.28 10.38
N ASP A 56 -30.13 15.19 10.33
CA ASP A 56 -29.59 13.84 10.19
C ASP A 56 -28.91 13.66 8.83
N ARG A 57 -29.48 14.23 7.75
CA ARG A 57 -28.85 14.25 6.42
C ARG A 57 -27.57 15.08 6.41
N ASP A 58 -27.58 16.27 6.99
CA ASP A 58 -26.38 17.12 7.07
C ASP A 58 -25.27 16.43 7.86
N LYS A 59 -25.61 15.78 8.97
CA LYS A 59 -24.66 14.97 9.75
C LYS A 59 -24.12 13.80 8.95
N TYR A 60 -24.97 13.08 8.24
CA TYR A 60 -24.57 11.94 7.41
C TYR A 60 -23.61 12.38 6.29
N VAL A 61 -23.91 13.48 5.61
CA VAL A 61 -23.05 14.01 4.53
C VAL A 61 -21.70 14.44 5.09
N ARG A 62 -21.70 15.18 6.19
CA ARG A 62 -20.46 15.64 6.85
C ARG A 62 -19.61 14.46 7.33
N SER A 63 -20.20 13.48 8.02
CA SER A 63 -19.48 12.32 8.51
C SER A 63 -18.96 11.45 7.38
N SER A 64 -19.72 11.28 6.30
CA SER A 64 -19.29 10.53 5.12
C SER A 64 -18.11 11.21 4.43
N LEU A 65 -18.12 12.55 4.33
CA LEU A 65 -17.01 13.32 3.78
C LEU A 65 -15.76 13.21 4.66
N GLU A 66 -15.91 13.32 5.99
CA GLU A 66 -14.82 13.17 6.94
C GLU A 66 -14.21 11.76 6.88
N LEU A 67 -15.04 10.73 6.84
CA LEU A 67 -14.60 9.34 6.68
C LEU A 67 -13.89 9.12 5.34
N ALA A 68 -14.42 9.67 4.25
CA ALA A 68 -13.79 9.59 2.94
C ALA A 68 -12.41 10.27 2.94
N SER A 69 -12.32 11.48 3.50
CA SER A 69 -11.05 12.21 3.63
C SER A 69 -10.04 11.44 4.47
N LYS A 70 -10.49 10.86 5.60
CA LYS A 70 -9.63 10.06 6.48
C LYS A 70 -9.15 8.79 5.82
N ASN A 71 -10.01 8.12 5.06
CA ASN A 71 -9.65 6.92 4.31
C ASN A 71 -8.67 7.23 3.18
N LEU A 72 -8.86 8.35 2.49
CA LEU A 72 -7.95 8.83 1.45
C LEU A 72 -6.57 9.11 2.03
N GLN A 73 -6.50 9.90 3.11
CA GLN A 73 -5.24 10.19 3.79
C GLN A 73 -4.54 8.90 4.26
N LYS A 74 -5.28 7.97 4.87
CA LYS A 74 -4.73 6.68 5.30
C LYS A 74 -4.22 5.84 4.13
N SER A 75 -4.91 5.87 2.99
CA SER A 75 -4.48 5.18 1.78
C SER A 75 -3.19 5.78 1.22
N GLU A 76 -3.06 7.11 1.21
CA GLU A 76 -1.84 7.80 0.80
C GLU A 76 -0.67 7.47 1.71
N GLU A 77 -0.86 7.54 3.04
CA GLU A 77 0.15 7.16 4.04
C GLU A 77 0.63 5.71 3.84
N LEU A 78 -0.30 4.77 3.66
CA LEU A 78 0.03 3.37 3.38
C LEU A 78 0.79 3.22 2.06
N THR A 79 0.38 3.93 1.01
CA THR A 79 1.02 3.87 -0.31
C THR A 79 2.47 4.37 -0.21
N GLN A 80 2.70 5.51 0.44
CA GLN A 80 4.04 6.06 0.66
C GLN A 80 4.92 5.11 1.48
N LEU A 81 4.36 4.46 2.49
CA LEU A 81 5.09 3.45 3.28
C LEU A 81 5.47 2.25 2.42
N TYR A 82 4.55 1.73 1.59
CA TYR A 82 4.82 0.63 0.67
C TYR A 82 5.89 0.99 -0.36
N GLU A 83 5.81 2.16 -0.98
CA GLU A 83 6.81 2.64 -1.93
C GLU A 83 8.19 2.76 -1.28
N THR A 84 8.25 3.34 -0.07
CA THR A 84 9.50 3.47 0.70
C THR A 84 10.09 2.10 1.01
N ASN A 85 9.28 1.16 1.48
CA ASN A 85 9.73 -0.19 1.81
C ASN A 85 10.19 -0.95 0.55
N LEU A 86 9.48 -0.79 -0.57
CA LEU A 86 9.86 -1.40 -1.84
C LEU A 86 11.20 -0.83 -2.35
N MET A 87 11.41 0.48 -2.24
CA MET A 87 12.68 1.09 -2.60
C MET A 87 13.82 0.58 -1.72
N LYS A 88 13.62 0.50 -0.40
CA LYS A 88 14.62 -0.07 0.52
C LYS A 88 14.94 -1.52 0.19
N ALA A 89 13.93 -2.36 0.01
CA ALA A 89 14.13 -3.77 -0.34
C ALA A 89 14.90 -3.94 -1.66
N ARG A 90 14.62 -3.09 -2.67
CA ARG A 90 15.39 -3.09 -3.93
C ARG A 90 16.83 -2.67 -3.73
N GLN A 91 17.09 -1.64 -2.91
CA GLN A 91 18.45 -1.20 -2.59
C GLN A 91 19.23 -2.28 -1.84
N GLU A 92 18.62 -2.91 -0.84
CA GLU A 92 19.21 -4.01 -0.08
C GLU A 92 19.51 -5.21 -0.98
N ALA A 93 18.58 -5.62 -1.84
CA ALA A 93 18.81 -6.68 -2.80
C ALA A 93 19.97 -6.36 -3.75
N GLN A 94 20.04 -5.13 -4.26
CA GLN A 94 21.13 -4.70 -5.13
C GLN A 94 22.48 -4.68 -4.41
N LEU A 95 22.50 -4.28 -3.14
CA LEU A 95 23.69 -4.35 -2.28
C LEU A 95 24.15 -5.79 -2.11
N ILE A 96 23.24 -6.71 -1.76
CA ILE A 96 23.55 -8.14 -1.61
C ILE A 96 24.13 -8.70 -2.90
N ILE A 97 23.49 -8.44 -4.05
CA ILE A 97 23.99 -8.88 -5.35
C ILE A 97 25.39 -8.33 -5.63
N SER A 98 25.63 -7.05 -5.34
CA SER A 98 26.94 -6.43 -5.56
C SER A 98 28.03 -7.02 -4.67
N ILE A 99 27.73 -7.27 -3.40
CA ILE A 99 28.65 -7.87 -2.43
C ILE A 99 28.95 -9.31 -2.82
N SER A 100 27.92 -10.13 -3.07
CA SER A 100 28.11 -11.53 -3.46
C SER A 100 28.87 -11.66 -4.79
N LYS A 101 28.63 -10.76 -5.76
CA LYS A 101 29.40 -10.73 -7.01
C LYS A 101 30.86 -10.42 -6.75
N LYS A 102 31.15 -9.43 -5.90
CA LYS A 102 32.52 -9.06 -5.53
C LYS A 102 33.22 -10.21 -4.80
N GLU A 103 32.58 -10.80 -3.80
CA GLU A 103 33.12 -11.95 -3.06
C GLU A 103 33.41 -13.14 -3.98
N ALA A 104 32.52 -13.44 -4.93
CA ALA A 104 32.75 -14.49 -5.91
C ALA A 104 33.95 -14.17 -6.82
N GLN A 105 34.08 -12.93 -7.28
CA GLN A 105 35.22 -12.49 -8.08
C GLN A 105 36.54 -12.60 -7.31
N ASP A 106 36.55 -12.17 -6.04
CA ASP A 106 37.72 -12.23 -5.16
C ASP A 106 38.13 -13.69 -4.91
N LYS A 107 37.16 -14.59 -4.66
CA LYS A 107 37.43 -16.03 -4.51
C LYS A 107 38.01 -16.65 -5.79
N VAL A 108 37.43 -16.36 -6.95
CA VAL A 108 37.93 -16.87 -8.23
C VAL A 108 39.35 -16.37 -8.49
N ALA A 109 39.64 -15.10 -8.21
CA ALA A 109 40.99 -14.55 -8.35
C ALA A 109 41.99 -15.26 -7.41
N GLN A 110 41.60 -15.50 -6.16
CA GLN A 110 42.41 -16.24 -5.19
C GLN A 110 42.67 -17.69 -5.65
N GLU A 111 41.63 -18.42 -6.08
CA GLU A 111 41.77 -19.79 -6.57
C GLU A 111 42.67 -19.88 -7.81
N ILE A 112 42.56 -18.93 -8.73
CA ILE A 112 43.45 -18.85 -9.90
C ILE A 112 44.89 -18.61 -9.47
N GLN A 113 45.13 -17.69 -8.53
CA GLN A 113 46.47 -17.40 -8.03
C GLN A 113 47.09 -18.61 -7.32
N GLU A 114 46.30 -19.33 -6.50
CA GLU A 114 46.73 -20.56 -5.84
C GLU A 114 46.98 -21.69 -6.84
N ALA A 115 46.16 -21.83 -7.88
CA ALA A 115 46.37 -22.82 -8.93
C ALA A 115 47.66 -22.52 -9.72
N GLN A 116 47.90 -21.26 -10.07
CA GLN A 116 49.12 -20.84 -10.76
C GLN A 116 50.38 -21.10 -9.93
N SER A 117 50.34 -20.82 -8.62
CA SER A 117 51.49 -21.09 -7.74
C SER A 117 51.76 -22.59 -7.61
N LYS A 118 50.73 -23.43 -7.48
CA LYS A 118 50.85 -24.89 -7.48
C LYS A 118 51.43 -25.41 -8.79
N ILE A 119 50.96 -24.90 -9.94
CA ILE A 119 51.50 -25.26 -11.25
C ILE A 119 52.98 -24.88 -11.35
N ALA A 120 53.37 -23.69 -10.89
CA ALA A 120 54.77 -23.25 -10.91
C ALA A 120 55.68 -24.18 -10.09
N VAL A 121 55.22 -24.63 -8.91
CA VAL A 121 55.95 -25.62 -8.10
C VAL A 121 56.09 -26.96 -8.84
N VAL A 122 54.99 -27.48 -9.41
CA VAL A 122 55.00 -28.75 -10.15
C VAL A 122 55.92 -28.69 -11.37
N VAL A 123 55.91 -27.59 -12.12
CA VAL A 123 56.80 -27.41 -13.28
C VAL A 123 58.26 -27.36 -12.86
N MET A 124 58.58 -26.68 -11.76
CA MET A 124 59.93 -26.61 -11.21
C MET A 124 60.42 -27.99 -10.75
N ASP A 125 59.59 -28.74 -10.01
CA ASP A 125 59.94 -30.08 -9.53
C ASP A 125 60.10 -31.07 -10.68
N THR A 126 59.21 -31.02 -11.68
CA THR A 126 59.30 -31.86 -12.90
C THR A 126 60.58 -31.55 -13.68
N SER A 127 60.94 -30.26 -13.84
CA SER A 127 62.19 -29.87 -14.51
C SER A 127 63.42 -30.37 -13.76
N ARG A 128 63.39 -30.33 -12.42
CA ARG A 128 64.47 -30.86 -11.58
C ARG A 128 64.62 -32.37 -11.74
N GLN A 129 63.51 -33.11 -11.72
CA GLN A 129 63.51 -34.56 -11.95
C GLN A 129 64.00 -34.92 -13.34
N LEU A 130 63.58 -34.17 -14.38
CA LEU A 130 63.98 -34.42 -15.76
C LEU A 130 65.48 -34.19 -15.96
N ASN A 131 66.05 -33.14 -15.36
CA ASN A 131 67.49 -32.91 -15.35
C ASN A 131 68.26 -34.04 -14.63
N GLN A 132 67.76 -34.52 -13.50
CA GLN A 132 68.36 -35.65 -12.78
C GLN A 132 68.32 -36.94 -13.60
N GLN A 133 67.20 -37.23 -14.26
CA GLN A 133 67.06 -38.38 -15.16
C GLN A 133 68.00 -38.28 -16.37
N GLN A 134 68.15 -37.08 -16.94
CA GLN A 134 69.07 -36.84 -18.03
C GLN A 134 70.53 -37.09 -17.60
N GLU A 135 70.94 -36.60 -16.43
CA GLU A 135 72.29 -36.82 -15.89
C GLU A 135 72.56 -38.31 -15.59
N GLN A 136 71.56 -39.02 -15.04
CA GLN A 136 71.66 -40.47 -14.80
C GLN A 136 71.77 -41.26 -16.11
N ALA A 137 70.95 -40.92 -17.12
CA ALA A 137 71.00 -41.56 -18.43
C ALA A 137 72.34 -41.33 -19.13
N LEU A 138 72.89 -40.11 -19.05
CA LEU A 138 74.22 -39.79 -19.59
C LEU A 138 75.32 -40.62 -18.91
N LYS A 139 75.32 -40.72 -17.57
CA LYS A 139 76.28 -41.58 -16.84
C LYS A 139 76.17 -43.05 -17.22
N GLN A 140 74.95 -43.56 -17.41
CA GLN A 140 74.73 -44.94 -17.87
C GLN A 140 75.27 -45.17 -19.28
N LEU A 141 75.05 -44.22 -20.19
CA LEU A 141 75.59 -44.26 -21.55
C LEU A 141 77.11 -44.20 -21.56
N GLU A 142 77.74 -43.32 -20.76
CA GLU A 142 79.20 -43.25 -20.63
C GLU A 142 79.77 -44.59 -20.13
N THR A 143 79.16 -45.18 -19.10
CA THR A 143 79.60 -46.48 -18.57
C THR A 143 79.46 -47.60 -19.61
N GLN A 144 78.36 -47.63 -20.37
CA GLN A 144 78.15 -48.62 -21.43
C GLN A 144 79.14 -48.46 -22.58
N VAL A 145 79.37 -47.22 -23.02
CA VAL A 145 80.31 -46.89 -24.11
C VAL A 145 81.75 -47.21 -23.69
N GLU A 146 82.13 -46.94 -22.44
CA GLU A 146 83.45 -47.27 -21.90
C GLU A 146 83.65 -48.79 -21.81
N VAL A 147 82.64 -49.53 -21.32
CA VAL A 147 82.68 -51.01 -21.29
C VAL A 147 82.76 -51.62 -22.69
N GLU A 148 82.02 -51.08 -23.66
CA GLU A 148 82.04 -51.58 -25.05
C GLU A 148 83.36 -51.26 -25.77
N LEU A 149 83.92 -50.06 -25.58
CA LEU A 149 85.22 -49.66 -26.13
C LEU A 149 86.38 -50.47 -25.54
N ILE A 150 86.33 -50.78 -24.24
CA ILE A 150 87.32 -51.65 -23.59
C ILE A 150 87.21 -53.07 -24.17
N ARG A 151 85.99 -53.56 -24.42
CA ARG A 151 85.78 -54.89 -25.02
C ARG A 151 86.34 -55.00 -26.44
N TYR A 152 86.16 -53.96 -27.27
CA TYR A 152 86.70 -53.93 -28.63
C TYR A 152 88.22 -53.82 -28.64
N LYS A 153 88.82 -53.02 -27.75
CA LYS A 153 90.29 -52.89 -27.63
C LYS A 153 90.98 -54.15 -27.08
N LEU A 154 90.30 -54.95 -26.26
CA LEU A 154 90.84 -56.21 -25.72
C LEU A 154 90.71 -57.40 -26.69
N LEU A 155 89.89 -57.28 -27.73
CA LEU A 155 89.76 -58.29 -28.80
C LEU A 155 90.65 -57.98 -30.03
N SER A 156 91.37 -56.85 -30.03
CA SER A 156 92.28 -56.43 -31.11
C SER A 156 93.77 -56.44 -30.73
N ILE A 157 94.15 -57.16 -29.68
CA ILE A 157 95.54 -57.52 -29.33
C ILE A 157 95.60 -59.05 -29.30
#